data_AF-A0A0G1MW83-F1
#
_entry.id   AF-A0A0G1MW83-F1
#
_cell.length_a   1.000
_cell.length_b   1.000
_cell.length_c   1.000
_cell.angle_alpha   90.00
_cell.angle_beta   90.00
_cell.angle_gamma   90.00
#
_symmetry.space_group_name_H-M   'P 1'
#
loop_
_entity.id
_entity.type
_entity.pdbx_description
1 polymer ?
#
loop_
_entity_poly.entity_id
_entity_poly.type
_entity_poly.pdbx_seq_one_letter_code
_entity_poly.pdbx_strand_id
1 'polypeptide(L)'
;MHNDFFRETVKLKELELRDLDGKFAKQLTNTNRLLWDIPESVGIKTGTTTGAGEVLVYEYTKDKADLIIVAMGSKDRFADVKLLLDWALLSHSWE
;
A
#
# COMPACT_ATOMS: atom_id res chain seq x y z
N MET A 1 7.41 -2.91 9.37
CA MET A 1 8.23 -3.74 8.41
C MET A 1 9.76 -3.63 8.61
N HIS A 2 10.51 -4.73 8.68
CA HIS A 2 11.96 -4.68 9.05
C HIS A 2 12.99 -4.60 7.92
N ASN A 3 12.57 -4.65 6.64
CA ASN A 3 13.49 -4.58 5.51
C ASN A 3 13.40 -3.21 4.83
N ASP A 4 14.46 -2.42 4.92
CA ASP A 4 14.48 -1.05 4.41
C ASP A 4 14.28 -0.99 2.90
N PHE A 5 14.95 -1.87 2.15
CA PHE A 5 14.78 -1.93 0.69
C PHE A 5 13.32 -2.13 0.29
N PHE A 6 12.64 -3.10 0.91
CA PHE A 6 11.24 -3.37 0.61
C PHE A 6 10.35 -2.21 1.06
N ARG A 7 10.57 -1.66 2.27
CA ARG A 7 9.82 -0.51 2.80
C ARG A 7 9.91 0.70 1.87
N GLU A 8 11.10 1.06 1.43
CA GLU A 8 11.30 2.19 0.52
C GLU A 8 10.70 1.90 -0.85
N THR A 9 10.84 0.68 -1.36
CA THR A 9 10.29 0.29 -2.67
C THR A 9 8.77 0.41 -2.72
N VAL A 10 8.07 -0.09 -1.72
CA VAL A 10 6.58 -0.12 -1.74
C VAL A 10 5.94 1.24 -1.46
N LYS A 11 6.72 2.19 -0.90
CA LYS A 11 6.30 3.57 -0.62
C LYS A 11 6.38 4.49 -1.83
N LEU A 12 7.14 4.11 -2.85
CA LEU A 12 7.26 4.89 -4.09
C LEU A 12 5.89 5.06 -4.75
N LYS A 13 5.47 6.31 -4.91
CA LYS A 13 4.25 6.68 -5.64
C LYS A 13 4.45 6.54 -7.14
N GLU A 14 5.61 6.98 -7.61
CA GLU A 14 6.00 6.94 -9.00
C GLU A 14 7.48 6.58 -9.13
N LEU A 15 7.85 5.98 -10.25
CA LEU A 15 9.21 5.63 -10.59
C LEU A 15 9.41 5.77 -12.09
N GLU A 16 10.44 6.51 -12.49
CA GLU A 16 10.89 6.50 -13.88
C GLU A 16 11.82 5.29 -14.09
N LEU A 17 11.40 4.34 -14.91
CA LEU A 17 12.24 3.24 -15.35
C LEU A 17 12.96 3.62 -16.64
N ARG A 18 14.27 3.39 -16.67
CA ARG A 18 15.11 3.55 -17.86
C ARG A 18 15.74 2.23 -18.26
N ASP A 19 15.90 2.00 -19.55
CA ASP A 19 16.75 0.92 -20.05
C ASP A 19 18.24 1.24 -19.82
N LEU A 20 19.11 0.24 -19.95
CA LEU A 20 20.54 0.36 -19.65
C LEU A 20 21.25 1.38 -20.54
N ASP A 21 20.79 1.53 -21.79
CA ASP A 21 21.36 2.45 -22.77
C ASP A 21 20.69 3.84 -22.75
N GLY A 22 19.68 4.05 -21.88
CA GLY A 22 18.95 5.30 -21.71
C GLY A 22 18.05 5.72 -22.88
N LYS A 23 17.79 4.83 -23.85
CA LYS A 23 16.97 5.09 -25.04
C LYS A 23 15.48 4.99 -24.76
N PHE A 24 15.10 4.26 -23.72
CA PHE A 24 13.72 4.08 -23.31
C PHE A 24 13.54 4.55 -21.87
N ALA A 25 12.54 5.40 -21.65
CA ALA A 25 12.09 5.82 -20.34
C ALA A 25 10.58 5.60 -20.22
N LYS A 26 10.13 5.05 -19.08
CA LYS A 26 8.71 4.87 -18.78
C LYS A 26 8.43 5.27 -17.34
N GLN A 27 7.47 6.17 -17.17
CA GLN A 27 6.90 6.46 -15.86
C GLN A 27 6.02 5.29 -15.42
N LEU A 28 6.29 4.76 -14.25
CA LEU A 28 5.43 3.83 -13.54
C LEU A 28 4.71 4.57 -12.43
N THR A 29 3.43 4.28 -12.27
CA THR A 29 2.61 4.75 -11.15
C THR A 29 2.23 3.57 -10.29
N ASN A 30 2.36 3.72 -8.98
CA ASN A 30 1.96 2.69 -8.04
C ASN A 30 0.46 2.43 -8.13
N THR A 31 0.09 1.16 -8.12
CA THR A 31 -1.33 0.75 -8.19
C THR A 31 -2.05 0.87 -6.85
N ASN A 32 -1.31 1.00 -5.75
CA ASN A 32 -1.89 1.24 -4.44
C ASN A 32 -2.21 2.73 -4.27
N ARG A 33 -3.45 3.12 -4.61
CA ARG A 33 -3.91 4.52 -4.52
C ARG A 33 -3.91 5.10 -3.09
N LEU A 34 -3.87 4.26 -2.05
CA LEU A 34 -3.86 4.72 -0.66
C LEU A 34 -2.61 5.54 -0.32
N LEU A 35 -1.51 5.37 -1.06
CA LEU A 35 -0.32 6.21 -0.92
C LEU A 35 -0.64 7.70 -1.15
N TRP A 36 -1.63 8.03 -1.99
CA TRP A 36 -2.07 9.41 -2.21
C TRP A 36 -3.22 9.80 -1.28
N ASP A 37 -4.13 8.86 -1.00
CA ASP A 37 -5.35 9.15 -0.23
C ASP A 37 -5.12 9.30 1.28
N ILE A 38 -4.17 8.52 1.83
CA ILE A 38 -3.97 8.40 3.28
C ILE A 38 -2.53 8.82 3.63
N PRO A 39 -2.35 9.95 4.33
CA PRO A 39 -1.07 10.33 4.91
C PRO A 39 -0.52 9.20 5.80
N GLU A 40 0.79 9.06 5.89
CA GLU A 40 1.46 8.00 6.67
C GLU A 40 1.28 6.56 6.14
N SER A 41 0.72 6.39 4.94
CA SER A 41 0.76 5.12 4.23
C SER A 41 2.19 4.69 3.90
N VAL A 42 2.51 3.43 4.21
CA VAL A 42 3.76 2.79 3.77
C VAL A 42 3.57 2.06 2.43
N GLY A 43 2.41 1.44 2.20
CA GLY A 43 2.07 0.83 0.90
C GLY A 43 1.88 -0.68 0.98
N ILE A 44 2.75 -1.46 0.33
CA ILE A 44 2.71 -2.90 0.05
C ILE A 44 2.10 -3.24 -1.33
N LYS A 45 0.91 -3.84 -1.46
CA LYS A 45 0.55 -4.42 -2.78
C LYS A 45 -0.92 -4.77 -2.98
N THR A 46 -1.41 -4.43 -4.18
CA THR A 46 -2.70 -4.85 -4.75
C THR A 46 -2.57 -6.16 -5.56
N GLY A 47 -3.63 -6.98 -5.62
CA GLY A 47 -3.70 -8.13 -6.53
C GLY A 47 -5.13 -8.52 -6.90
N THR A 48 -5.37 -8.94 -8.14
CA THR A 48 -6.72 -9.32 -8.61
C THR A 48 -6.65 -10.53 -9.50
N THR A 49 -7.49 -11.53 -9.22
CA THR A 49 -7.79 -12.61 -10.17
C THR A 49 -9.28 -12.93 -10.09
N THR A 50 -9.84 -13.58 -11.11
CA THR A 50 -11.25 -13.97 -11.11
C THR A 50 -11.62 -14.84 -9.92
N GLY A 51 -10.74 -15.76 -9.49
CA GLY A 51 -11.00 -16.65 -8.35
C GLY A 51 -10.76 -16.02 -6.98
N ALA A 52 -9.85 -15.04 -6.88
CA ALA A 52 -9.50 -14.41 -5.60
C ALA A 52 -10.26 -13.12 -5.31
N GLY A 53 -10.93 -12.53 -6.30
CA GLY A 53 -11.49 -11.19 -6.20
C GLY A 53 -10.41 -10.13 -5.99
N GLU A 54 -10.75 -9.05 -5.30
CA GLU A 54 -9.83 -7.98 -4.95
C GLU A 54 -9.03 -8.28 -3.68
N VAL A 55 -7.69 -8.17 -3.74
CA VAL A 55 -6.77 -8.34 -2.61
C VAL A 55 -5.91 -7.09 -2.40
N LEU A 56 -5.70 -6.69 -1.15
CA LEU A 56 -4.75 -5.64 -0.77
C LEU A 56 -4.07 -6.01 0.55
N VAL A 57 -2.74 -6.06 0.53
CA VAL A 57 -1.91 -5.98 1.73
C VAL A 57 -1.48 -4.52 1.87
N TYR A 58 -1.72 -3.93 3.03
CA TYR A 58 -1.50 -2.52 3.30
C TYR A 58 -0.77 -2.32 4.63
N GLU A 59 0.21 -1.42 4.68
CA GLU A 59 0.86 -0.98 5.91
C GLU A 59 0.67 0.53 6.12
N TYR A 60 0.39 0.89 7.36
CA TYR A 60 0.26 2.26 7.87
C TYR A 60 1.14 2.42 9.11
N THR A 61 1.91 3.50 9.18
CA THR A 61 2.76 3.76 10.35
C THR A 61 2.68 5.22 10.75
N LYS A 62 2.16 5.51 11.95
CA LYS A 62 2.13 6.85 12.53
C LYS A 62 2.37 6.78 14.04
N ASP A 63 3.31 7.59 14.52
CA ASP A 63 3.73 7.61 15.93
C ASP A 63 4.11 6.20 16.42
N LYS A 64 3.33 5.63 17.34
CA LYS A 64 3.53 4.26 17.86
C LYS A 64 2.68 3.19 17.16
N ALA A 65 1.76 3.60 16.28
CA ALA A 65 0.96 2.66 15.52
C ALA A 65 1.76 2.18 14.29
N ASP A 66 2.00 0.88 14.21
CA ASP A 66 2.51 0.19 13.02
C ASP A 66 1.54 -0.96 12.69
N LEU A 67 0.73 -0.78 11.64
CA LEU A 67 -0.41 -1.63 11.33
C LEU A 67 -0.25 -2.27 9.97
N ILE A 68 -0.47 -3.59 9.89
CA ILE A 68 -0.65 -4.33 8.64
C ILE A 68 -2.10 -4.78 8.53
N ILE A 69 -2.75 -4.41 7.42
CA ILE A 69 -4.14 -4.75 7.10
C ILE A 69 -4.14 -5.59 5.81
N VAL A 70 -4.85 -6.71 5.84
CA VAL A 70 -5.00 -7.61 4.68
C VAL A 70 -6.48 -7.76 4.35
N ALA A 71 -6.87 -7.29 3.17
CA ALA A 71 -8.19 -7.52 2.59
C ALA A 71 -8.09 -8.57 1.49
N MET A 72 -8.98 -9.56 1.50
CA MET A 72 -9.07 -10.64 0.50
C MET A 72 -10.51 -10.83 0.05
N GLY A 73 -10.74 -11.21 -1.22
CA GLY A 73 -12.09 -11.45 -1.73
C GLY A 73 -12.97 -10.20 -1.75
N SER A 74 -12.37 -9.00 -1.69
CA SER A 74 -13.10 -7.75 -1.64
C SER A 74 -13.73 -7.41 -3.00
N LYS A 75 -14.68 -6.48 -3.00
CA LYS A 75 -15.22 -5.80 -4.19
C LYS A 75 -14.73 -4.35 -4.31
N ASP A 76 -14.25 -3.77 -3.22
CA ASP A 76 -13.56 -2.47 -3.17
C ASP A 76 -12.52 -2.53 -2.05
N ARG A 77 -11.34 -3.07 -2.38
CA ARG A 77 -10.27 -3.29 -1.41
C ARG A 77 -9.81 -2.01 -0.72
N PHE A 78 -9.97 -0.86 -1.39
CA PHE A 78 -9.48 0.42 -0.90
C PHE A 78 -10.46 1.02 0.12
N ALA A 79 -11.76 0.90 -0.14
CA ALA A 79 -12.77 1.29 0.85
C ALA A 79 -12.70 0.38 2.09
N ASP A 80 -12.58 -0.92 1.90
CA ASP A 80 -12.49 -1.88 3.02
C ASP A 80 -11.26 -1.62 3.90
N VAL A 81 -10.09 -1.42 3.30
CA VAL A 81 -8.87 -1.11 4.05
C VAL A 81 -8.96 0.23 4.78
N LYS A 82 -9.59 1.27 4.18
CA LYS A 82 -9.85 2.54 4.86
C LYS A 82 -10.71 2.36 6.10
N LEU A 83 -11.83 1.64 5.97
CA LEU A 83 -12.73 1.37 7.09
C LEU A 83 -12.04 0.59 8.22
N LEU A 84 -11.23 -0.42 7.88
CA LEU A 84 -10.47 -1.20 8.85
C LEU A 84 -9.40 -0.36 9.55
N LEU A 85 -8.70 0.51 8.81
CA LEU A 85 -7.72 1.43 9.38
C LEU A 85 -8.40 2.42 10.35
N ASP A 86 -9.48 3.06 9.92
CA ASP A 86 -10.23 4.02 10.73
C ASP A 86 -10.75 3.35 12.01
N TRP A 87 -11.34 2.16 11.89
CA TRP A 87 -11.79 1.40 13.05
C TRP A 87 -10.65 1.06 14.00
N ALA A 88 -9.50 0.61 13.48
CA ALA A 88 -8.34 0.28 14.30
C ALA A 88 -7.86 1.50 15.08
N LEU A 89 -7.65 2.63 14.39
CA LEU A 89 -7.17 3.91 14.96
C LEU A 89 -8.14 4.52 15.98
N LEU A 90 -9.45 4.32 15.83
CA LEU A 90 -10.46 4.79 16.78
C LEU A 90 -10.62 3.87 18.00
N SER A 91 -10.37 2.58 17.84
CA SER A 91 -10.69 1.57 18.86
C SER A 91 -9.51 1.13 19.71
N HIS A 92 -8.28 1.51 19.32
CA HIS A 92 -7.06 1.13 20.02
C HIS A 92 -6.18 2.36 20.27
N SER A 93 -5.33 2.23 21.28
CA SER A 93 -4.24 3.18 21.55
C SER A 93 -2.96 2.37 21.70
N TRP A 94 -1.87 2.90 21.18
CA TRP A 94 -0.57 2.24 21.16
C TRP A 94 0.35 2.93 22.17
N GLU A 95 0.86 2.15 23.11
CA GLU A 95 1.79 2.58 24.16
C GLU A 95 3.26 2.38 23.77
#